data_AF-A0A8J5KM14-F1
#
_entry.id   AF-A0A8J5KM14-F1
#
_cell.length_a   1.000
_cell.length_b   1.000
_cell.length_c   1.000
_cell.angle_alpha   90.00
_cell.angle_beta   90.00
_cell.angle_gamma   90.00
#
_symmetry.space_group_name_H-M   'P 1'
#
loop_
_entity.id
_entity.type
_entity.pdbx_description
1 polymer ?
#
loop_
_entity_poly.entity_id
_entity_poly.type
_entity_poly.pdbx_seq_one_letter_code
_entity_poly.pdbx_strand_id
1 'polypeptide(L)'
;MHAIFCGTEAYPFTVEKISKLREEVENAKKDQTLRSILVSSSRDYLITNDRSKVSVSNLEGKIVALYISCNRDCCSELSPILVQIYKKLKEIGESFEVVLVSLEDDESYYDEAIENMPWLAFPFNDKSCDKLFCYFGLQEYKCSTVILIGSDGKTMNVDLIELIKEYEFEAWEAFPFSQEKLHELSKKVKARLESQTLESLLVLDDLDYVIGKNGLKVFNFLLNI
;
A
#
# COMPACT_ATOMS: atom_id res chain seq x y z
N MET A 1 10.86 0.68 -24.83
CA MET A 1 10.67 1.94 -24.07
C MET A 1 10.64 1.60 -22.57
N HIS A 2 11.77 1.18 -21.99
CA HIS A 2 11.86 0.76 -20.56
C HIS A 2 13.15 1.25 -19.87
N ALA A 3 13.85 2.21 -20.49
CA ALA A 3 15.21 2.63 -20.15
C ALA A 3 15.30 3.72 -19.08
N ILE A 4 14.16 4.31 -18.69
CA ILE A 4 14.11 5.56 -17.92
C ILE A 4 14.09 5.31 -16.40
N PHE A 5 13.70 4.10 -15.95
CA PHE A 5 13.28 3.86 -14.56
C PHE A 5 14.39 3.72 -13.52
N CYS A 6 15.67 3.76 -13.92
CA CYS A 6 16.79 3.69 -12.99
C CYS A 6 17.48 5.04 -12.78
N GLY A 7 16.87 6.13 -13.27
CA GLY A 7 17.35 7.49 -13.06
C GLY A 7 18.83 7.66 -13.40
N THR A 8 19.59 8.24 -12.48
CA THR A 8 21.03 8.50 -12.67
C THR A 8 21.88 7.25 -12.79
N GLU A 9 21.45 6.11 -12.23
CA GLU A 9 22.19 4.84 -12.32
C GLU A 9 22.28 4.32 -13.76
N ALA A 10 21.30 4.66 -14.60
CA ALA A 10 21.29 4.29 -16.01
C ALA A 10 22.22 5.13 -16.88
N TYR A 11 22.72 6.29 -16.42
CA TYR A 11 23.63 7.14 -17.18
C TYR A 11 24.90 6.37 -17.63
N PRO A 12 25.37 6.50 -18.89
CA PRO A 12 24.94 7.41 -19.95
C PRO A 12 23.77 6.90 -20.82
N PHE A 13 22.89 6.07 -20.27
CA PHE A 13 21.68 5.53 -20.88
C PHE A 13 21.92 4.72 -22.16
N THR A 14 23.08 4.04 -22.23
CA THR A 14 23.38 3.12 -23.34
C THR A 14 22.61 1.82 -23.19
N VAL A 15 22.30 1.17 -24.32
CA VAL A 15 21.60 -0.13 -24.34
C VAL A 15 22.36 -1.18 -23.52
N GLU A 16 23.70 -1.17 -23.60
CA GLU A 16 24.56 -2.07 -22.83
C GLU A 16 24.45 -1.81 -21.31
N LYS A 17 24.51 -0.55 -20.88
CA LYS A 17 24.40 -0.17 -19.46
C LYS A 17 23.02 -0.54 -18.90
N ILE A 18 21.95 -0.28 -19.66
CA ILE A 18 20.58 -0.63 -19.26
C ILE A 18 20.39 -2.14 -19.18
N SER A 19 20.92 -2.89 -20.16
CA SER A 19 20.86 -4.35 -20.16
C SER A 19 21.60 -4.95 -18.96
N LYS A 20 22.77 -4.40 -18.63
CA LYS A 20 23.54 -4.80 -17.46
C LYS A 20 22.79 -4.54 -16.15
N LEU A 21 22.21 -3.36 -15.97
CA LEU A 21 21.41 -3.04 -14.78
C LEU A 21 20.21 -3.97 -14.63
N ARG A 22 19.56 -4.33 -15.75
CA ARG A 22 18.45 -5.30 -15.73
C ARG A 22 18.91 -6.66 -15.24
N GLU A 23 20.02 -7.16 -15.76
CA GLU A 23 20.58 -8.45 -15.34
C GLU A 23 20.96 -8.43 -13.85
N GLU A 24 21.54 -7.32 -13.37
CA GLU A 24 21.85 -7.12 -11.95
C GLU A 24 20.58 -7.16 -11.07
N VAL A 25 19.50 -6.47 -11.49
CA VAL A 25 18.21 -6.49 -10.79
C VAL A 25 17.57 -7.89 -10.82
N GLU A 26 17.59 -8.58 -11.95
CA GLU A 26 17.06 -9.93 -12.09
C GLU A 26 17.81 -10.92 -11.20
N ASN A 27 19.13 -10.79 -11.11
CA ASN A 27 19.94 -11.60 -10.21
C ASN A 27 19.67 -11.25 -8.74
N ALA A 28 19.57 -9.97 -8.40
CA ALA A 28 19.21 -9.53 -7.05
C ALA A 28 17.84 -10.04 -6.60
N LYS A 29 16.86 -10.16 -7.52
CA LYS A 29 15.54 -10.74 -7.24
C LYS A 29 15.58 -12.21 -6.84
N LYS A 30 16.51 -13.00 -7.39
CA LYS A 30 16.65 -14.44 -7.04
C LYS A 30 16.98 -14.60 -5.56
N ASP A 31 17.92 -13.79 -5.07
CA ASP A 31 18.41 -13.84 -3.69
C ASP A 31 17.82 -12.75 -2.79
N GLN A 32 16.70 -12.14 -3.20
CA GLN A 32 16.05 -11.06 -2.46
C GLN A 32 15.81 -11.46 -1.00
N THR A 33 16.10 -10.54 -0.09
CA THR A 33 15.74 -10.61 1.32
C THR A 33 15.08 -9.30 1.75
N LEU A 34 14.48 -9.28 2.93
CA LEU A 34 13.95 -8.03 3.49
C LEU A 34 15.07 -6.98 3.65
N ARG A 35 16.25 -7.41 4.09
CA ARG A 35 17.40 -6.52 4.27
C ARG A 35 17.89 -5.93 2.96
N SER A 36 17.93 -6.70 1.86
CA SER A 36 18.38 -6.17 0.57
C SER A 36 17.47 -5.06 0.02
N ILE A 37 16.22 -4.99 0.49
CA ILE A 37 15.25 -3.94 0.15
C ILE A 37 15.36 -2.77 1.13
N LEU A 38 15.34 -3.05 2.44
CA LEU A 38 15.17 -2.03 3.47
C LEU A 38 16.48 -1.46 4.03
N VAL A 39 17.63 -2.08 3.76
CA VAL A 39 18.94 -1.67 4.28
C VAL A 39 19.81 -1.15 3.15
N SER A 40 20.54 -0.07 3.43
CA SER A 40 21.58 0.45 2.56
C SER A 40 22.92 0.48 3.28
N SER A 41 24.00 0.81 2.57
CA SER A 41 25.32 0.96 3.18
C SER A 41 25.38 2.05 4.25
N SER A 42 24.45 3.01 4.23
CA SER A 42 24.39 4.13 5.17
C SER A 42 23.27 4.02 6.22
N ARG A 43 22.36 3.04 6.11
CA ARG A 43 21.19 2.95 6.99
C ARG A 43 20.65 1.53 7.13
N ASP A 44 20.41 1.11 8.37
CA ASP A 44 19.79 -0.17 8.75
C ASP A 44 18.56 0.00 9.67
N TYR A 45 18.00 1.20 9.75
CA TYR A 45 16.85 1.54 10.59
C TYR A 45 15.75 2.26 9.80
N LEU A 46 14.51 2.12 10.22
CA LEU A 46 13.36 2.93 9.79
C LEU A 46 12.98 3.91 10.91
N ILE A 47 12.06 4.83 10.63
CA ILE A 47 11.54 5.76 11.63
C ILE A 47 10.06 5.56 11.88
N THR A 48 9.62 5.79 13.11
CA THR A 48 8.22 5.93 13.50
C THR A 48 7.74 7.37 13.30
N ASN A 49 6.44 7.61 13.51
CA ASN A 49 5.83 8.95 13.43
C ASN A 49 6.44 9.97 14.43
N ASP A 50 6.90 9.52 15.59
CA ASP A 50 7.63 10.34 16.58
C ASP A 50 9.14 10.47 16.27
N ARG A 51 9.57 9.99 15.09
CA ARG A 51 10.97 9.92 14.61
C ARG A 51 11.91 9.03 15.42
N SER A 52 11.37 8.17 16.29
CA SER A 52 12.18 7.12 16.93
C SER A 52 12.70 6.13 15.89
N LYS A 53 13.92 5.64 16.10
CA LYS A 53 14.56 4.69 15.16
C LYS A 53 14.17 3.26 15.51
N VAL A 54 13.78 2.50 14.49
CA VAL A 54 13.45 1.07 14.59
C VAL A 54 14.40 0.29 13.69
N SER A 55 15.15 -0.66 14.24
CA SER A 55 16.05 -1.49 13.43
C SER A 55 15.26 -2.36 12.44
N VAL A 56 15.76 -2.46 11.20
CA VAL A 56 15.15 -3.32 10.17
C VAL A 56 15.11 -4.79 10.60
N SER A 57 16.01 -5.25 11.47
CA SER A 57 15.98 -6.62 12.00
C SER A 57 14.68 -6.93 12.76
N ASN A 58 14.01 -5.92 13.33
CA ASN A 58 12.75 -6.10 14.05
C ASN A 58 11.56 -6.42 13.13
N LEU A 59 11.76 -6.35 11.81
CA LEU A 59 10.77 -6.67 10.80
C LEU A 59 11.03 -8.06 10.17
N GLU A 60 12.16 -8.71 10.47
CA GLU A 60 12.44 -10.05 9.94
C GLU A 60 11.38 -11.06 10.39
N GLY A 61 10.89 -11.88 9.46
CA GLY A 61 9.79 -12.82 9.70
C GLY A 61 8.39 -12.20 9.68
N LYS A 62 8.25 -10.87 9.50
CA LYS A 62 6.96 -10.21 9.27
C LYS A 62 6.67 -10.08 7.80
N ILE A 63 5.39 -10.02 7.45
CA ILE A 63 4.95 -9.53 6.15
C ILE A 63 5.10 -8.01 6.15
N VAL A 64 5.71 -7.45 5.11
CA VAL A 64 5.94 -6.00 5.01
C VAL A 64 5.29 -5.46 3.76
N ALA A 65 4.37 -4.51 3.91
CA ALA A 65 3.85 -3.72 2.79
C ALA A 65 4.70 -2.46 2.63
N LEU A 66 5.44 -2.37 1.52
CA LEU A 66 6.09 -1.14 1.10
C LEU A 66 5.03 -0.25 0.45
N TYR A 67 4.68 0.85 1.12
CA TYR A 67 3.81 1.86 0.57
C TYR A 67 4.65 2.98 -0.03
N ILE A 68 4.67 3.04 -1.36
CA ILE A 68 5.42 4.05 -2.10
C ILE A 68 4.46 5.16 -2.50
N SER A 69 4.75 6.37 -2.03
CA SER A 69 3.93 7.58 -2.22
C SER A 69 4.73 8.65 -2.94
N CYS A 70 4.18 9.22 -4.01
CA CYS A 70 4.88 10.24 -4.82
C CYS A 70 4.25 11.64 -4.83
N ASN A 71 3.03 11.81 -4.31
CA ASN A 71 2.38 13.13 -4.17
C ASN A 71 1.27 13.07 -3.11
N ARG A 72 1.16 14.11 -2.26
CA ARG A 72 0.01 14.42 -1.39
C ARG A 72 -1.35 14.16 -2.05
N ASP A 73 -1.59 14.68 -3.25
CA ASP A 73 -2.93 14.65 -3.88
C ASP A 73 -3.39 13.23 -4.24
N CYS A 74 -2.45 12.39 -4.66
CA CYS A 74 -2.71 11.02 -5.06
C CYS A 74 -2.92 10.06 -3.89
N CYS A 75 -2.63 10.49 -2.66
CA CYS A 75 -2.65 9.68 -1.46
C CYS A 75 -3.88 9.92 -0.57
N SER A 76 -4.73 10.88 -0.92
CA SER A 76 -5.91 11.28 -0.15
C SER A 76 -6.95 10.16 0.00
N GLU A 77 -7.18 9.36 -1.05
CA GLU A 77 -8.17 8.27 -1.02
C GLU A 77 -7.63 6.96 -0.46
N LEU A 78 -6.37 6.61 -0.77
CA LEU A 78 -5.79 5.32 -0.39
C LEU A 78 -5.41 5.28 1.09
N SER A 79 -4.83 6.36 1.61
CA SER A 79 -4.25 6.36 2.95
C SER A 79 -5.28 6.07 4.04
N PRO A 80 -6.50 6.66 4.05
CA PRO A 80 -7.51 6.35 5.06
C PRO A 80 -7.94 4.88 5.04
N ILE A 81 -8.04 4.27 3.86
CA ILE A 81 -8.38 2.85 3.71
C ILE A 81 -7.24 1.99 4.25
N LEU A 82 -6.00 2.29 3.86
CA LEU A 82 -4.81 1.55 4.31
C LEU A 82 -4.62 1.65 5.83
N VAL A 83 -4.91 2.79 6.45
CA VAL A 83 -4.90 2.96 7.92
C VAL A 83 -5.94 2.04 8.58
N GLN A 84 -7.15 1.92 8.03
CA GLN A 84 -8.18 1.04 8.57
C GLN A 84 -7.77 -0.44 8.46
N ILE A 85 -7.27 -0.85 7.29
CA ILE A 85 -6.77 -2.22 7.07
C ILE A 85 -5.61 -2.50 8.04
N TYR A 86 -4.64 -1.60 8.15
CA TYR A 86 -3.50 -1.74 9.06
C TYR A 86 -3.95 -1.94 10.50
N LYS A 87 -4.83 -1.08 11.01
CA LYS A 87 -5.36 -1.20 12.37
C LYS A 87 -6.08 -2.54 12.56
N LYS A 88 -6.86 -2.98 11.57
CA LYS A 88 -7.57 -4.25 11.65
C LYS A 88 -6.62 -5.44 11.70
N LEU A 89 -5.60 -5.47 10.85
CA LEU A 89 -4.59 -6.53 10.84
C LEU A 89 -3.79 -6.57 12.16
N LYS A 90 -3.43 -5.41 12.72
CA LYS A 90 -2.79 -5.33 14.04
C LYS A 90 -3.71 -5.83 15.16
N GLU A 91 -5.00 -5.49 15.13
CA GLU A 91 -6.00 -5.91 16.11
C GLU A 91 -6.13 -7.45 16.18
N ILE A 92 -6.16 -8.12 15.02
CA ILE A 92 -6.27 -9.59 14.96
C ILE A 92 -4.92 -10.31 15.18
N GLY A 93 -3.85 -9.56 15.42
CA GLY A 93 -2.53 -10.11 15.76
C GLY A 93 -1.70 -10.56 14.56
N GLU A 94 -2.00 -10.08 13.35
CA GLU A 94 -1.19 -10.41 12.17
C GLU A 94 0.24 -9.87 12.29
N SER A 95 1.22 -10.70 11.94
CA SER A 95 2.63 -10.34 11.93
C SER A 95 2.97 -9.53 10.69
N PHE A 96 2.53 -8.27 10.70
CA PHE A 96 2.51 -7.37 9.55
C PHE A 96 3.08 -6.00 9.90
N GLU A 97 3.69 -5.32 8.94
CA GLU A 97 4.10 -3.92 9.06
C GLU A 97 3.94 -3.16 7.72
N VAL A 98 3.65 -1.87 7.79
CA VAL A 98 3.70 -0.97 6.63
C VAL A 98 4.96 -0.12 6.71
N VAL A 99 5.63 0.09 5.58
CA VAL A 99 6.80 0.97 5.47
C VAL A 99 6.55 1.97 4.37
N LEU A 100 6.40 3.24 4.74
CA LEU A 100 6.30 4.36 3.83
C LEU A 100 7.65 4.65 3.17
N VAL A 101 7.64 4.74 1.85
CA VAL A 101 8.74 5.26 1.02
C VAL A 101 8.20 6.50 0.33
N SER A 102 8.53 7.67 0.88
CA SER A 102 8.10 8.95 0.32
C SER A 102 9.08 9.41 -0.75
N LEU A 103 8.55 9.90 -1.87
CA LEU A 103 9.30 10.66 -2.88
C LEU A 103 9.11 12.17 -2.77
N GLU A 104 8.48 12.65 -1.69
CA GLU A 104 8.37 14.08 -1.45
C GLU A 104 9.78 14.66 -1.20
N ASP A 105 10.10 15.72 -1.93
CA ASP A 105 11.34 16.49 -1.76
C ASP A 105 11.17 17.64 -0.75
N ASP A 106 9.95 17.86 -0.24
CA ASP A 106 9.63 18.85 0.80
C ASP A 106 9.49 18.17 2.17
N GLU A 107 10.34 18.58 3.11
CA GLU A 107 10.37 18.02 4.46
C GLU A 107 9.06 18.27 5.23
N SER A 108 8.40 19.41 5.01
CA SER A 108 7.16 19.76 5.69
C SER A 108 6.01 18.84 5.25
N TYR A 109 5.93 18.51 3.97
CA TYR A 109 4.94 17.55 3.47
C TYR A 109 5.25 16.13 3.91
N TYR A 110 6.53 15.75 3.94
CA TYR A 110 6.94 14.47 4.49
C TYR A 110 6.54 14.34 5.97
N ASP A 111 6.75 15.39 6.76
CA ASP A 111 6.45 15.43 8.19
C ASP A 111 4.95 15.27 8.45
N GLU A 112 4.12 16.03 7.73
CA GLU A 112 2.66 15.88 7.78
C GLU A 112 2.22 14.46 7.41
N ALA A 113 2.86 13.84 6.41
CA ALA A 113 2.55 12.48 5.99
C ALA A 113 2.88 11.45 7.09
N ILE A 114 4.02 11.55 7.78
CA ILE A 114 4.38 10.59 8.83
C ILE A 114 3.61 10.81 10.13
N GLU A 115 3.25 12.05 10.47
CA GLU A 115 2.49 12.36 11.70
C GLU A 115 1.12 11.68 11.71
N ASN A 116 0.48 11.57 10.53
CA ASN A 116 -0.87 11.04 10.38
C ASN A 116 -0.95 9.52 10.24
N MET A 117 0.19 8.82 10.13
CA MET A 117 0.21 7.38 9.85
C MET A 117 0.68 6.54 11.05
N PRO A 118 0.11 5.34 11.25
CA PRO A 118 0.41 4.49 12.41
C PRO A 118 1.58 3.51 12.18
N TRP A 119 2.39 3.71 11.15
CA TRP A 119 3.38 2.76 10.65
C TRP A 119 4.79 3.38 10.49
N LEU A 120 5.73 2.61 9.95
CA LEU A 120 7.12 3.03 9.79
C LEU A 120 7.36 3.77 8.47
N ALA A 121 8.45 4.52 8.38
CA ALA A 121 8.88 5.21 7.17
C ALA A 121 10.39 5.12 6.95
N PHE A 122 10.82 5.22 5.70
CA PHE A 122 12.20 5.58 5.38
C PHE A 122 12.46 7.00 5.86
N PRO A 123 13.65 7.32 6.42
CA PRO A 123 14.03 8.69 6.70
C PRO A 123 13.89 9.59 5.47
N PHE A 124 13.59 10.87 5.70
CA PHE A 124 13.49 11.86 4.65
C PHE A 124 14.76 11.90 3.77
N ASN A 125 14.56 12.02 2.46
CA ASN A 125 15.62 12.09 1.44
C ASN A 125 16.61 10.90 1.46
N ASP A 126 16.11 9.70 1.77
CA ASP A 126 16.91 8.48 1.70
C ASP A 126 17.20 8.09 0.23
N LYS A 127 18.48 8.09 -0.14
CA LYS A 127 18.96 7.77 -1.50
C LYS A 127 18.65 6.34 -1.97
N SER A 128 18.18 5.47 -1.09
CA SER A 128 17.78 4.11 -1.44
C SER A 128 16.43 4.08 -2.15
N CYS A 129 15.63 5.15 -2.07
CA CYS A 129 14.34 5.26 -2.77
C CYS A 129 14.50 5.06 -4.28
N ASP A 130 15.44 5.76 -4.93
CA ASP A 130 15.72 5.63 -6.38
C ASP A 130 16.03 4.18 -6.80
N LYS A 131 16.79 3.47 -5.95
CA LYS A 131 17.14 2.07 -6.18
C LYS A 131 15.93 1.16 -6.11
N LEU A 132 15.00 1.42 -5.21
CA LEU A 132 13.75 0.66 -5.11
C LEU A 132 12.87 0.85 -6.35
N PHE A 133 12.82 2.06 -6.91
CA PHE A 133 12.12 2.33 -8.16
C PHE A 133 12.68 1.51 -9.32
N CYS A 134 14.00 1.53 -9.50
CA CYS A 134 14.69 0.71 -10.49
C CYS A 134 14.44 -0.79 -10.25
N TYR A 135 14.54 -1.23 -9.00
CA TYR A 135 14.41 -2.63 -8.61
C TYR A 135 13.01 -3.20 -8.92
N PHE A 136 11.96 -2.44 -8.59
CA PHE A 136 10.58 -2.83 -8.84
C PHE A 136 10.07 -2.44 -10.24
N GLY A 137 10.86 -1.70 -11.02
CA GLY A 137 10.49 -1.24 -12.35
C GLY A 137 9.29 -0.29 -12.33
N LEU A 138 9.22 0.56 -11.31
CA LEU A 138 8.09 1.47 -11.11
C LEU A 138 8.19 2.64 -12.09
N GLN A 139 7.02 3.05 -12.61
CA GLN A 139 6.93 4.18 -13.53
C GLN A 139 6.81 5.48 -12.72
N GLU A 140 7.59 6.50 -13.07
CA GLU A 140 7.61 7.80 -12.38
C GLU A 140 6.23 8.48 -12.34
N TYR A 141 5.36 8.23 -13.32
CA TYR A 141 4.01 8.78 -13.34
C TYR A 141 2.99 7.96 -12.53
N LYS A 142 3.39 6.81 -11.98
CA LYS A 142 2.50 6.01 -11.15
C LYS A 142 2.41 6.64 -9.76
N CYS A 143 1.24 7.20 -9.48
CA CYS A 143 1.00 8.08 -8.35
C CYS A 143 1.21 7.47 -6.95
N SER A 144 1.02 6.16 -6.82
CA SER A 144 1.25 5.38 -5.59
C SER A 144 1.32 3.91 -5.94
N THR A 145 2.04 3.12 -5.16
CA THR A 145 1.99 1.65 -5.24
C THR A 145 2.14 1.02 -3.87
N VAL A 146 1.56 -0.16 -3.69
CA VAL A 146 1.77 -0.99 -2.49
C VAL A 146 2.34 -2.32 -2.94
N ILE A 147 3.53 -2.64 -2.44
CA ILE A 147 4.28 -3.86 -2.75
C ILE A 147 4.33 -4.71 -1.48
N LEU A 148 3.95 -5.98 -1.59
CA LEU A 148 3.94 -6.91 -0.48
C LEU A 148 5.18 -7.79 -0.49
N ILE A 149 5.92 -7.76 0.60
CA ILE A 149 7.08 -8.61 0.87
C ILE A 149 6.66 -9.66 1.91
N GLY A 150 6.85 -10.93 1.60
CA GLY A 150 6.56 -12.04 2.48
C GLY A 150 7.50 -12.11 3.68
N SER A 151 7.14 -12.93 4.67
CA SER A 151 7.95 -13.19 5.86
C SER A 151 9.31 -13.83 5.55
N ASP A 152 9.45 -14.44 4.37
CA ASP A 152 10.70 -14.97 3.82
C ASP A 152 11.58 -13.89 3.15
N GLY A 153 11.11 -12.64 3.10
CA GLY A 153 11.78 -11.53 2.44
C GLY A 153 11.62 -11.50 0.92
N LYS A 154 10.79 -12.37 0.32
CA LYS A 154 10.52 -12.40 -1.12
C LYS A 154 9.30 -11.55 -1.47
N THR A 155 9.30 -10.99 -2.68
CA THR A 155 8.18 -10.17 -3.16
C THR A 155 7.02 -11.08 -3.54
N MET A 156 5.86 -10.85 -2.94
CA MET A 156 4.62 -11.60 -3.19
C MET A 156 3.74 -10.91 -4.24
N ASN A 157 3.59 -9.59 -4.15
CA ASN A 157 2.77 -8.79 -5.07
C ASN A 157 3.37 -7.39 -5.21
N VAL A 158 3.30 -6.79 -6.40
CA VAL A 158 3.90 -5.49 -6.72
C VAL A 158 2.88 -4.37 -6.96
N ASP A 159 1.58 -4.69 -6.95
CA ASP A 159 0.52 -3.69 -7.18
C ASP A 159 -0.78 -4.07 -6.48
N LEU A 160 -0.92 -3.66 -5.23
CA LEU A 160 -2.13 -3.88 -4.44
C LEU A 160 -3.12 -2.70 -4.46
N ILE A 161 -2.82 -1.63 -5.20
CA ILE A 161 -3.65 -0.41 -5.17
C ILE A 161 -5.05 -0.67 -5.71
N GLU A 162 -5.15 -1.28 -6.89
CA GLU A 162 -6.44 -1.54 -7.53
C GLU A 162 -7.30 -2.45 -6.66
N LEU A 163 -6.69 -3.46 -6.06
CA LEU A 163 -7.36 -4.39 -5.14
C LEU A 163 -7.86 -3.69 -3.87
N ILE A 164 -7.01 -2.88 -3.23
CA ILE A 164 -7.40 -2.10 -2.06
C ILE A 164 -8.51 -1.11 -2.40
N LYS A 165 -8.52 -0.53 -3.60
CA LYS A 165 -9.60 0.37 -4.06
C LYS A 165 -10.88 -0.38 -4.39
N GLU A 166 -10.79 -1.57 -4.98
CA GLU A 166 -11.95 -2.39 -5.36
C GLU A 166 -12.70 -2.92 -4.13
N TYR A 167 -11.95 -3.41 -3.14
CA TYR A 167 -12.51 -4.04 -1.94
C TYR A 167 -12.55 -3.12 -0.71
N GLU A 168 -12.01 -1.91 -0.81
CA GLU A 168 -11.90 -0.92 0.26
C GLU A 168 -11.46 -1.55 1.60
N PHE A 169 -12.24 -1.34 2.67
CA PHE A 169 -11.96 -1.92 3.97
C PHE A 169 -11.92 -3.46 3.91
N GLU A 170 -12.83 -4.11 3.19
CA GLU A 170 -12.92 -5.59 3.14
C GLU A 170 -11.70 -6.28 2.55
N ALA A 171 -10.81 -5.54 1.87
CA ALA A 171 -9.52 -6.03 1.41
C ALA A 171 -8.70 -6.70 2.54
N TRP A 172 -8.87 -6.29 3.80
CA TRP A 172 -8.17 -6.91 4.93
C TRP A 172 -8.46 -8.42 5.07
N GLU A 173 -9.66 -8.88 4.68
CA GLU A 173 -10.04 -10.30 4.77
C GLU A 173 -9.22 -11.17 3.81
N ALA A 174 -8.78 -10.59 2.68
CA ALA A 174 -7.97 -11.30 1.71
C ALA A 174 -6.49 -11.36 2.08
N PHE A 175 -6.03 -10.61 3.10
CA PHE A 175 -4.61 -10.54 3.48
C PHE A 175 -4.02 -11.95 3.80
N PRO A 176 -2.84 -12.35 3.29
CA PRO A 176 -1.85 -11.56 2.56
C PRO A 176 -2.02 -11.59 1.03
N PHE A 177 -3.27 -11.57 0.57
CA PHE A 177 -3.67 -11.50 -0.84
C PHE A 177 -3.21 -12.71 -1.67
N SER A 178 -3.31 -13.90 -1.10
CA SER A 178 -3.16 -15.14 -1.86
C SER A 178 -4.33 -15.31 -2.84
N GLN A 179 -4.10 -16.03 -3.94
CA GLN A 179 -5.13 -16.28 -4.96
C GLN A 179 -6.40 -16.93 -4.37
N GLU A 180 -6.22 -17.82 -3.39
CA GLU A 180 -7.32 -18.47 -2.66
C GLU A 180 -8.14 -17.47 -1.85
N LYS A 181 -7.50 -16.67 -1.00
CA LYS A 181 -8.18 -15.68 -0.17
C LYS A 181 -8.88 -14.60 -0.99
N LEU A 182 -8.27 -14.18 -2.11
CA LEU A 182 -8.89 -13.24 -3.05
C LEU A 182 -10.14 -13.81 -3.70
N HIS A 183 -10.09 -15.08 -4.10
CA HIS A 183 -11.22 -15.76 -4.68
C HIS A 183 -12.36 -15.95 -3.66
N GLU A 184 -12.05 -16.23 -2.40
CA GLU A 184 -13.03 -16.27 -1.31
C GLU A 184 -13.68 -14.90 -1.06
N LEU A 185 -12.88 -13.83 -0.97
CA LEU A 185 -13.38 -12.47 -0.82
C LEU A 185 -14.30 -12.08 -1.99
N SER A 186 -13.87 -12.35 -3.23
CA SER A 186 -14.67 -12.06 -4.42
C SER A 186 -16.02 -12.79 -4.40
N LYS A 187 -16.04 -14.06 -4.01
CA LYS A 187 -17.29 -14.83 -3.84
C LYS A 187 -18.20 -14.23 -2.77
N LYS A 188 -17.63 -13.85 -1.62
CA LYS A 188 -18.37 -13.25 -0.50
C LYS A 188 -19.01 -11.92 -0.92
N VAL A 189 -18.25 -11.05 -1.58
CA VAL A 189 -18.74 -9.76 -2.08
C VAL A 189 -19.81 -9.95 -3.13
N LYS A 190 -19.63 -10.89 -4.07
CA LYS A 190 -20.63 -11.21 -5.09
C LYS A 190 -21.94 -11.73 -4.48
N ALA A 191 -21.86 -12.67 -3.53
CA ALA A 191 -23.06 -13.20 -2.86
C ALA A 191 -23.80 -12.12 -2.07
N ARG A 192 -23.06 -11.18 -1.44
CA ARG A 192 -23.65 -10.02 -0.77
C ARG A 192 -24.36 -9.10 -1.76
N LEU A 193 -23.73 -8.76 -2.89
CA LEU A 193 -24.32 -7.93 -3.94
C LEU A 193 -25.60 -8.56 -4.53
N GLU A 194 -25.59 -9.88 -4.76
CA GLU A 194 -26.75 -10.63 -5.27
C GLU A 194 -27.91 -10.75 -4.26
N SER A 195 -27.64 -10.55 -2.96
CA SER A 195 -28.64 -10.60 -1.88
C SER A 195 -29.06 -9.22 -1.37
N GLN A 196 -28.60 -8.13 -1.99
CA GLN A 196 -28.99 -6.77 -1.60
C GLN A 196 -30.50 -6.56 -1.80
N THR A 197 -31.14 -6.03 -0.76
CA THR A 197 -32.50 -5.49 -0.83
C THR A 197 -32.47 -3.97 -0.85
N LEU A 198 -33.59 -3.34 -1.23
CA LEU A 198 -33.70 -1.87 -1.21
C LEU A 198 -33.44 -1.31 0.19
N GLU A 199 -33.92 -2.00 1.23
CA GLU A 199 -33.69 -1.64 2.63
C GLU A 199 -32.21 -1.71 2.99
N SER A 200 -31.49 -2.74 2.55
CA SER A 200 -30.04 -2.85 2.82
C SER A 200 -29.19 -1.77 2.14
N LEU A 201 -29.68 -1.20 1.03
CA LEU A 201 -29.02 -0.10 0.32
C LEU A 201 -29.36 1.27 0.92
N LEU A 202 -30.55 1.40 1.51
CA LEU A 202 -31.07 2.66 2.07
C LEU A 202 -30.86 2.80 3.58
N VAL A 203 -30.46 1.72 4.27
CA VAL A 203 -30.07 1.72 5.68
C VAL A 203 -28.55 1.65 5.75
N LEU A 204 -27.91 2.80 5.98
CA LEU A 204 -26.49 2.89 6.36
C LEU A 204 -26.45 2.88 7.88
N ASP A 205 -26.13 1.76 8.51
CA ASP A 205 -26.00 1.49 9.97
C ASP A 205 -26.84 2.37 10.94
N ASP A 206 -26.54 3.66 11.05
CA ASP A 206 -27.22 4.64 11.91
C ASP A 206 -28.35 5.47 11.24
N LEU A 207 -28.60 5.29 9.94
CA LEU A 207 -29.58 6.05 9.16
C LEU A 207 -30.74 5.15 8.71
N ASP A 208 -31.87 5.25 9.42
CA ASP A 208 -33.11 4.52 9.13
C ASP A 208 -34.10 5.33 8.27
N TYR A 209 -33.64 6.40 7.61
CA TYR A 209 -34.48 7.29 6.82
C TYR A 209 -33.85 7.74 5.50
N VAL A 210 -34.71 8.04 4.52
CA VAL A 210 -34.36 8.71 3.26
C VAL A 210 -34.92 10.12 3.22
N ILE A 211 -34.30 11.03 2.46
CA ILE A 211 -34.79 12.41 2.30
C ILE A 211 -35.70 12.49 1.07
N GLY A 212 -36.99 12.78 1.28
CA GLY A 212 -37.95 13.00 0.21
C GLY A 212 -37.71 14.30 -0.56
N LYS A 213 -38.28 14.41 -1.76
CA LYS A 213 -38.16 15.60 -2.65
C LYS A 213 -38.58 16.92 -1.98
N ASN A 214 -39.38 16.85 -0.93
CA ASN A 214 -39.85 17.95 -0.10
C ASN A 214 -38.91 18.28 1.09
N GLY A 215 -37.75 17.62 1.18
CA GLY A 215 -36.79 17.77 2.28
C GLY A 215 -37.19 17.05 3.57
N LEU A 216 -38.28 16.27 3.58
CA LEU A 216 -38.74 15.55 4.76
C LEU A 216 -38.05 14.18 4.87
N LYS A 217 -37.75 13.76 6.11
CA LYS A 217 -37.26 12.41 6.41
C LYS A 217 -38.41 11.41 6.26
N VAL A 218 -38.19 10.36 5.49
CA VAL A 218 -39.08 9.21 5.31
C VAL A 218 -38.39 7.99 5.89
N PHE A 219 -38.91 7.46 6.98
CA PHE A 219 -38.30 6.34 7.69
C PHE A 219 -38.58 5.02 6.95
N ASN A 220 -37.57 4.15 6.84
CA ASN A 220 -37.60 2.92 6.04
C ASN A 220 -38.67 1.91 6.49
N PHE A 221 -39.15 1.98 7.74
CA PHE A 221 -40.27 1.16 8.24
C PHE A 221 -41.64 1.50 7.62
N LEU A 222 -41.75 2.56 6.80
CA LEU A 222 -42.99 3.00 6.16
C LEU A 222 -43.07 2.65 4.66
N LEU A 223 -42.08 1.95 4.09
CA LEU A 223 -42.02 1.63 2.65
C LEU A 223 -42.70 0.31 2.25
N ASN A 224 -43.54 -0.27 3.11
CA ASN A 224 -44.42 -1.38 2.71
C ASN A 224 -45.60 -0.84 1.87
N ILE A 225 -45.40 -0.72 0.56
CA ILE A 225 -46.47 -0.51 -0.44
C ILE A 225 -46.29 -1.52 -1.57
#